data_AF-A0A1G1NCF7-F1
#
_entry.id   AF-A0A1G1NCF7-F1
#
_cell.length_a   1.000
_cell.length_b   1.000
_cell.length_c   1.000
_cell.angle_alpha   90.00
_cell.angle_beta   90.00
_cell.angle_gamma   90.00
#
_symmetry.space_group_name_H-M   'P 1'
#
loop_
_entity.id
_entity.type
_entity.pdbx_description
1 polymer ?
#
loop_
_entity_poly.entity_id
_entity_poly.type
_entity_poly.pdbx_seq_one_letter_code
_entity_poly.pdbx_strand_id
1 'polypeptide(L)' 'KNGRAAYVAVDNVIYDVTQSRLWRGGVHDPSEGRAVAGRDLTEVFKHAPHGKDHLERFPVAGSLIK' A
#
# COMPACT_ATOMS: atom_id res chain seq x y z
N LYS A 1 12.35 -0.63 -3.99
CA LYS A 1 13.68 -1.19 -4.36
C LYS A 1 14.81 -0.39 -3.71
N ASN A 2 15.83 -1.06 -3.16
CA ASN A 2 17.03 -0.51 -2.48
C ASN A 2 16.82 0.01 -1.05
N GLY A 3 16.05 -0.70 -0.21
CA GLY A 3 15.81 -0.28 1.18
C GLY A 3 14.96 0.98 1.34
N ARG A 4 14.41 1.52 0.24
CA ARG A 4 13.44 2.62 0.28
C ARG A 4 12.18 2.17 0.99
N ALA A 5 11.64 3.07 1.81
CA ALA A 5 10.33 2.93 2.41
C ALA A 5 9.25 2.67 1.34
N ALA A 6 8.22 1.93 1.73
CA ALA A 6 7.10 1.57 0.88
C ALA A 6 5.84 2.25 1.43
N TYR A 7 5.31 3.18 0.65
CA TYR A 7 4.06 3.89 0.97
C TYR A 7 3.01 3.58 -0.08
N VAL A 8 1.74 3.54 0.29
CA VAL A 8 0.62 3.42 -0.65
C VAL A 8 -0.47 4.39 -0.25
N ALA A 9 -1.18 4.95 -1.23
CA ALA A 9 -2.38 5.72 -0.97
C ALA A 9 -3.63 4.89 -1.26
N VAL A 10 -4.62 4.92 -0.36
CA VAL A 10 -5.95 4.36 -0.58
C VAL A 10 -6.97 5.34 0.01
N ASP A 11 -7.91 5.78 -0.83
CA ASP A 11 -8.91 6.80 -0.48
C ASP A 11 -8.31 8.05 0.16
N ASN A 12 -7.27 8.58 -0.50
CA ASN A 12 -6.50 9.76 -0.10
C ASN A 12 -5.73 9.62 1.23
N VAL A 13 -5.68 8.45 1.86
CA VAL A 13 -4.86 8.19 3.05
C VAL A 13 -3.57 7.48 2.63
N ILE A 14 -2.42 8.00 3.07
CA ILE A 14 -1.11 7.39 2.80
C ILE A 14 -0.74 6.49 3.99
N TYR A 15 -0.52 5.20 3.71
CA TYR A 15 -0.11 4.18 4.67
C TYR A 15 1.37 3.82 4.47
N ASP A 16 2.11 3.68 5.58
CA ASP A 16 3.47 3.13 5.58
C ASP A 16 3.43 1.60 5.70
N VAL A 17 3.68 0.92 4.59
CA VAL A 17 3.73 -0.55 4.51
C VAL A 17 5.15 -1.10 4.55
N THR A 18 6.14 -0.28 4.92
CA THR A 18 7.58 -0.63 4.88
C THR A 18 7.92 -1.88 5.68
N GLN A 19 7.29 -2.07 6.84
CA GLN A 19 7.56 -3.22 7.72
C GLN A 19 6.79 -4.49 7.32
N SER A 20 5.95 -4.42 6.27
CA SER A 20 5.17 -5.58 5.85
C SER A 20 6.00 -6.56 5.05
N ARG A 21 6.04 -7.82 5.51
CA ARG A 21 6.66 -8.94 4.77
C ARG A 21 5.97 -9.26 3.45
N LEU A 22 4.76 -8.75 3.24
CA LEU A 22 4.00 -8.92 2.00
C LEU A 22 4.27 -7.81 0.97
N TRP A 23 5.06 -6.79 1.31
CA TRP A 23 5.39 -5.64 0.46
C TRP A 23 6.87 -5.63 0.05
N ARG A 24 7.44 -6.82 -0.25
CA ARG A 24 8.88 -6.95 -0.51
C ARG A 24 9.28 -6.19 -1.76
N GLY A 25 10.36 -5.41 -1.63
CA GLY A 25 10.87 -4.58 -2.70
C GLY A 25 9.94 -3.44 -3.14
N GLY A 26 8.83 -3.22 -2.43
CA GLY A 26 7.75 -2.28 -2.79
C GLY A 26 6.67 -2.90 -3.67
N VAL A 27 6.60 -4.23 -3.80
CA VAL A 27 5.52 -4.93 -4.52
C VAL A 27 4.73 -5.75 -3.51
N HIS A 28 3.40 -5.70 -3.60
CA HIS A 28 2.57 -6.58 -2.79
C HIS A 28 2.57 -7.99 -3.39
N ASP A 29 3.27 -8.94 -2.76
CA ASP A 29 3.48 -10.29 -3.30
C ASP A 29 2.19 -11.00 -3.78
N PRO A 30 1.10 -11.07 -3.00
CA PRO A 30 -0.13 -11.76 -3.42
C PRO A 30 -0.94 -10.99 -4.48
N SER A 31 -0.53 -9.77 -4.86
CA SER A 31 -1.23 -8.97 -5.87
C SER A 31 -0.84 -9.29 -7.32
N GLU A 32 0.12 -10.19 -7.54
CA GLU A 32 0.67 -10.51 -8.87
C GLU A 32 1.20 -9.26 -9.60
N GLY A 33 1.75 -8.31 -8.84
CA GLY A 33 2.30 -7.06 -9.37
C GLY A 33 1.28 -5.95 -9.62
N ARG A 34 -0.02 -6.18 -9.36
CA ARG A 34 -1.06 -5.14 -9.50
C ARG A 34 -0.92 -4.02 -8.47
N ALA A 35 -0.41 -4.33 -7.28
CA ALA A 35 -0.21 -3.37 -6.20
C ALA A 35 1.29 -3.11 -5.98
N VAL A 36 1.70 -1.87 -6.22
CA VAL A 36 3.09 -1.40 -6.12
C VAL A 36 3.12 -0.12 -5.28
N ALA A 37 4.08 -0.04 -4.36
CA ALA A 37 4.32 1.12 -3.52
C ALA A 37 4.66 2.38 -4.33
N GLY A 38 4.37 3.54 -3.76
CA GLY A 38 4.51 4.86 -4.38
C GLY A 38 3.35 5.22 -5.31
N ARG A 39 2.20 4.55 -5.18
CA ARG A 39 1.02 4.75 -6.03
C ARG A 39 -0.23 4.97 -5.19
N ASP A 40 -1.20 5.64 -5.80
CA ASP A 40 -2.60 5.54 -5.40
C ASP A 40 -3.14 4.20 -5.89
N LEU A 41 -3.51 3.35 -4.94
CA LEU A 41 -4.02 2.00 -5.15
C LEU A 41 -5.52 1.92 -4.91
N THR A 42 -6.24 3.04 -4.79
CA THR A 42 -7.68 3.06 -4.51
C THR A 42 -8.47 2.13 -5.44
N GLU A 43 -8.24 2.21 -6.76
CA GLU A 43 -8.93 1.33 -7.72
C GLU A 43 -8.44 -0.13 -7.65
N VAL A 44 -7.14 -0.35 -7.44
CA VAL A 44 -6.58 -1.70 -7.28
C VAL A 44 -7.16 -2.38 -6.04
N PHE A 45 -7.36 -1.61 -4.97
CA PHE A 45 -7.84 -2.10 -3.68
C PHE A 45 -9.31 -2.55 -3.74
N LYS A 46 -10.13 -2.00 -4.64
CA LYS A 46 -11.52 -2.46 -4.85
C LYS A 46 -11.61 -3.93 -5.28
N HIS A 47 -10.53 -4.47 -5.83
CA HIS A 47 -10.43 -5.86 -6.27
C HIS A 47 -9.62 -6.74 -5.28
N ALA A 48 -9.23 -6.20 -4.13
CA ALA A 48 -8.50 -6.95 -3.12
C ALA A 48 -9.40 -8.01 -2.45
N PRO A 49 -8.86 -9.17 -2.05
CA PRO A 49 -9.62 -10.21 -1.36
C PRO A 49 -9.88 -9.89 0.13
N HIS A 50 -9.59 -8.66 0.58
CA HIS A 50 -9.71 -8.23 1.97
C HIS A 50 -10.17 -6.77 2.05
N GLY A 51 -10.67 -6.36 3.21
CA GLY A 51 -11.10 -4.99 3.49
C GLY A 51 -9.97 -4.05 3.89
N LYS A 52 -10.34 -2.80 4.17
CA LYS A 52 -9.43 -1.73 4.65
C LYS A 52 -8.93 -1.96 6.08
N ASP A 53 -9.54 -2.86 6.84
CA ASP A 53 -9.11 -3.28 8.18
C ASP A 53 -7.65 -3.78 8.19
N HIS A 54 -7.15 -4.29 7.07
CA HIS A 54 -5.75 -4.63 6.91
C HIS A 54 -4.84 -3.41 6.74
N LEU A 55 -5.31 -2.32 6.13
CA LEU A 55 -4.56 -1.07 5.99
C LEU A 55 -4.46 -0.32 7.31
N GLU A 56 -5.51 -0.36 8.13
CA GLU A 56 -5.57 0.31 9.44
C GLU A 56 -4.51 -0.20 10.45
N ARG A 57 -3.91 -1.36 10.17
CA ARG A 57 -2.79 -1.91 10.96
C ARG A 57 -1.47 -1.20 10.70
N PHE A 58 -1.38 -0.40 9.63
CA PHE A 58 -0.19 0.32 9.23
C PHE A 58 -0.25 1.78 9.70
N PRO A 59 0.90 2.39 10.05
CA PRO A 59 0.96 3.80 10.36
C PRO A 59 0.43 4.66 9.20
N VAL A 60 -0.38 5.67 9.53
CA VAL A 60 -0.75 6.72 8.59
C VAL A 60 0.42 7.69 8.48
N ALA A 61 0.96 7.84 7.27
CA ALA A 61 2.07 8.74 6.96
C ALA A 61 1.60 10.11 6.44
N GLY A 62 0.31 10.25 6.13
CA GLY A 62 -0.27 11.52 5.70
C GLY A 62 -1.49 11.34 4.80
N SER A 63 -1.76 12.37 4.00
CA SER A 63 -2.87 12.38 3.05
C SER A 63 -2.38 12.76 1.66
N LEU A 64 -2.93 12.12 0.64
CA LEU A 64 -2.65 12.43 -0.75
C LEU A 64 -3.59 13.56 -1.20
N ILE A 65 -3.01 14.72 -1.51
CA ILE A 65 -3.74 15.84 -2.11
C ILE A 65 -3.69 15.65 -3.63
N LYS A 66 -4.84 15.77 -4.29
CA LYS A 66 -4.97 15.73 -5.75
C LYS A 66 -4.83 17.12 -6.35
#